data_AF-A0A078IXH6-F1
#
_entry.id   AF-A0A078IXH6-F1
#
_cell.length_a   1.000
_cell.length_b   1.000
_cell.length_c   1.000
_cell.angle_alpha   90.00
_cell.angle_beta   90.00
_cell.angle_gamma   90.00
#
_symmetry.space_group_name_H-M   'P 1'
#
loop_
_entity.id
_entity.type
_entity.pdbx_description
1 polymer ?
#
loop_
_entity_poly.entity_id
_entity_poly.type
_entity_poly.pdbx_seq_one_letter_code
_entity_poly.pdbx_strand_id
1 'polypeptide(L)'
;MVAIPNDQLKAMGSYNRAKDWVRRNITRFNDDIKIKYVAVGNEPFLTSYNGSFINLTYPALFNIQKALNEAGVGDFIKATVPSNADVYSSPPDNPVPSAGTFRQDIYEEMRLIVNFLAHNKAPFTVNIYPFLSLYLSSDFPFDYAFFNGQNTVNDNGVVYTNVFDANFDTLLASLKALGHGDMEVIVGEVGWPTDGDKNANVPNAERFYAGLLPKLAANRGTPMRPGYIEVYLFGFIDEDAKSIAPGNFERHWGIFKYDGQPKFPADLSGEGQKKALTGAQNVQYLQSQWCMLNPNAISFSNSTNQLGDNVNYACTFSDCTALGYGSSCGNLDEVGNASYAFNMYFQVQNQKAEACDFEGLAMITTRNISRDQCNFPIQIGDPTSGHCMYGSSVRFGLVSMLLLFMGL
;
A
#
# COMPACT_ATOMS: atom_id res chain seq x y z
N MET A 1 -3.08 8.59 -11.30
CA MET A 1 -4.38 8.82 -10.62
C MET A 1 -4.10 9.66 -9.38
N VAL A 2 -5.02 10.55 -8.98
CA VAL A 2 -4.92 11.34 -7.73
C VAL A 2 -6.09 10.95 -6.83
N ALA A 3 -5.81 10.54 -5.60
CA ALA A 3 -6.83 10.00 -4.70
C ALA A 3 -7.36 11.02 -3.69
N ILE A 4 -8.65 10.89 -3.38
CA ILE A 4 -9.33 11.50 -2.25
C ILE A 4 -9.47 10.40 -1.19
N PRO A 5 -8.90 10.57 0.02
CA PRO A 5 -8.99 9.54 1.05
C PRO A 5 -10.42 9.38 1.57
N ASN A 6 -10.73 8.19 2.12
CA ASN A 6 -12.08 7.83 2.56
C ASN A 6 -12.64 8.79 3.63
N ASP A 7 -11.78 9.32 4.50
CA ASP A 7 -12.15 10.30 5.55
C ASP A 7 -12.61 11.66 4.98
N GLN A 8 -12.30 11.96 3.71
CA GLN A 8 -12.76 13.16 3.01
C GLN A 8 -14.03 12.98 2.18
N LEU A 9 -14.55 11.75 2.03
CA LEU A 9 -15.75 11.50 1.23
C LEU A 9 -16.96 12.33 1.72
N LYS A 10 -17.16 12.39 3.04
CA LYS A 10 -18.22 13.22 3.64
C LYS A 10 -18.08 14.70 3.27
N ALA A 11 -16.84 15.22 3.27
CA ALA A 11 -16.59 16.61 2.92
C ALA A 11 -16.85 16.88 1.43
N MET A 12 -16.53 15.93 0.55
CA MET A 12 -16.78 16.02 -0.89
C MET A 12 -18.27 15.87 -1.26
N GLY A 13 -19.12 15.44 -0.33
CA GLY A 13 -20.57 15.58 -0.43
C GLY A 13 -21.05 17.04 -0.57
N SER A 14 -20.21 18.03 -0.19
CA SER A 14 -20.45 19.44 -0.48
C SER A 14 -19.85 19.84 -1.83
N TYR A 15 -20.69 20.31 -2.75
CA TYR A 15 -20.24 20.73 -4.08
C TYR A 15 -19.16 21.83 -4.04
N ASN A 16 -19.27 22.81 -3.15
CA ASN A 16 -18.26 23.86 -3.00
C ASN A 16 -16.90 23.29 -2.56
N ARG A 17 -16.90 22.30 -1.65
CA ARG A 17 -15.68 21.62 -1.22
C ARG A 17 -15.06 20.80 -2.34
N ALA A 18 -15.87 20.08 -3.11
CA ALA A 18 -15.41 19.33 -4.28
C ALA A 18 -14.79 20.25 -5.35
N LYS A 19 -15.45 21.37 -5.66
CA LYS A 19 -14.94 22.38 -6.60
C LYS A 19 -13.60 22.96 -6.16
N ASP A 20 -13.48 23.29 -4.88
CA ASP A 20 -12.23 23.77 -4.30
C ASP A 20 -11.12 22.72 -4.31
N TRP A 21 -11.45 21.44 -4.08
CA TRP A 21 -10.50 20.33 -4.14
C TRP A 21 -9.98 20.16 -5.57
N VAL A 22 -10.86 20.14 -6.58
CA VAL A 22 -10.48 20.08 -8.00
C VAL A 22 -9.60 21.26 -8.40
N ARG A 23 -9.92 22.47 -7.92
CA ARG A 23 -9.08 23.64 -8.15
C ARG A 23 -7.65 23.45 -7.61
N ARG A 24 -7.53 23.00 -6.36
CA ARG A 24 -6.25 22.91 -5.66
C ARG A 24 -5.37 21.74 -6.10
N ASN A 25 -5.98 20.61 -6.44
CA ASN A 25 -5.27 19.34 -6.65
C ASN A 25 -5.24 18.87 -8.10
N ILE A 26 -6.09 19.43 -8.97
CA ILE A 26 -6.16 19.04 -10.38
C ILE A 26 -5.73 20.20 -11.26
N THR A 27 -6.55 21.27 -11.32
CA THR A 27 -6.33 22.34 -12.30
C THR A 27 -5.17 23.28 -11.98
N ARG A 28 -4.73 23.35 -10.72
CA ARG A 28 -3.53 24.14 -10.34
C ARG A 28 -2.28 23.77 -11.14
N PHE A 29 -2.18 22.52 -11.58
CA PHE A 29 -1.00 21.98 -12.26
C PHE A 29 -1.03 22.16 -13.78
N ASN A 30 -2.12 22.67 -14.36
CA ASN A 30 -2.28 22.87 -15.81
C ASN A 30 -1.79 21.63 -16.61
N ASP A 31 -0.96 21.85 -17.64
CA ASP A 31 -0.40 20.80 -18.49
C ASP A 31 0.93 20.23 -17.97
N ASP A 32 1.45 20.70 -16.83
CA ASP A 32 2.73 20.25 -16.27
C ASP A 32 2.65 18.80 -15.76
N ILE A 33 1.44 18.35 -15.38
CA ILE A 33 1.18 17.00 -14.86
C ILE A 33 0.03 16.36 -15.64
N LYS A 34 0.29 15.18 -16.22
CA LYS A 34 -0.73 14.39 -16.93
C LYS A 34 -1.60 13.61 -15.96
N ILE A 35 -2.62 14.25 -15.41
CA ILE A 35 -3.63 13.61 -14.58
C ILE A 35 -4.70 12.97 -15.49
N LYS A 36 -4.94 11.67 -15.34
CA LYS A 36 -6.03 10.97 -16.06
C LYS A 36 -7.28 10.72 -15.21
N TYR A 37 -7.07 10.42 -13.94
CA TYR A 37 -8.14 9.92 -13.07
C TYR A 37 -8.09 10.55 -11.68
N VAL A 38 -9.26 10.84 -11.13
CA VAL A 38 -9.46 11.16 -9.71
C VAL A 38 -10.10 9.95 -9.04
N ALA A 39 -9.39 9.31 -8.12
CA ALA A 39 -9.92 8.24 -7.28
C ALA A 39 -10.71 8.85 -6.12
N VAL A 40 -12.02 8.61 -6.08
CA VAL A 40 -12.90 9.14 -5.03
C VAL A 40 -13.09 8.05 -3.98
N GLY A 41 -12.22 8.06 -2.96
CA GLY A 41 -12.07 6.98 -2.00
C GLY A 41 -11.04 5.94 -2.45
N ASN A 42 -10.67 5.05 -1.54
CA ASN A 42 -9.96 3.81 -1.85
C ASN A 42 -10.67 2.66 -1.13
N GLU A 43 -11.24 1.73 -1.90
CA GLU A 43 -12.00 0.58 -1.42
C GLU A 43 -13.08 0.92 -0.36
N PRO A 44 -13.92 1.97 -0.57
CA PRO A 44 -14.85 2.43 0.47
C PRO A 44 -15.93 1.41 0.85
N PHE A 45 -16.07 0.34 0.07
CA PHE A 45 -17.08 -0.71 0.23
C PHE A 45 -16.56 -1.99 0.88
N LEU A 46 -15.30 -2.00 1.35
CA LEU A 46 -14.75 -3.11 2.12
C LEU A 46 -15.70 -3.50 3.25
N THR A 47 -15.96 -4.80 3.37
CA THR A 47 -16.78 -5.35 4.46
C THR A 47 -16.26 -4.94 5.85
N SER A 48 -14.95 -4.79 6.02
CA SER A 48 -14.30 -4.36 7.27
C SER A 48 -14.66 -2.93 7.70
N TYR A 49 -15.11 -2.07 6.79
CA TYR A 49 -15.58 -0.72 7.12
C TYR A 49 -17.02 -0.69 7.63
N ASN A 50 -17.72 -1.83 7.68
CA ASN A 50 -19.06 -1.97 8.22
C ASN A 50 -20.04 -0.89 7.71
N GLY A 51 -19.97 -0.62 6.40
CA GLY A 51 -20.85 0.34 5.72
C GLY A 51 -20.56 1.82 5.97
N SER A 52 -19.45 2.18 6.62
CA SER A 52 -19.12 3.57 7.00
C SER A 52 -19.13 4.57 5.83
N PHE A 53 -18.81 4.13 4.62
CA PHE A 53 -18.67 4.99 3.44
C PHE A 53 -19.74 4.76 2.36
N ILE A 54 -20.68 3.82 2.55
CA ILE A 54 -21.67 3.47 1.51
C ILE A 54 -22.43 4.72 1.04
N ASN A 55 -23.09 5.41 1.96
CA ASN A 55 -23.92 6.59 1.63
C ASN A 55 -23.11 7.88 1.38
N LEU A 56 -21.77 7.82 1.44
CA LEU A 56 -20.89 8.98 1.24
C LEU A 56 -20.22 8.97 -0.13
N THR A 57 -20.07 7.78 -0.72
CA THR A 57 -19.22 7.59 -1.90
C THR A 57 -19.85 8.15 -3.16
N TYR A 58 -21.09 7.77 -3.51
CA TYR A 58 -21.73 8.30 -4.71
C TYR A 58 -21.90 9.83 -4.71
N PRO A 59 -22.35 10.50 -3.63
CA PRO A 59 -22.43 11.97 -3.59
C PRO A 59 -21.07 12.65 -3.83
N ALA A 60 -19.99 12.09 -3.27
CA ALA A 60 -18.63 12.60 -3.50
C ALA A 60 -18.21 12.42 -4.95
N LEU A 61 -18.42 11.22 -5.52
CA LEU A 61 -18.11 10.90 -6.92
C LEU A 61 -18.82 11.85 -7.88
N PHE A 62 -20.13 12.03 -7.68
CA PHE A 62 -20.96 12.94 -8.46
C PHE A 62 -20.42 14.37 -8.43
N ASN A 63 -20.15 14.91 -7.24
CA ASN A 63 -19.69 16.28 -7.09
C ASN A 63 -18.31 16.52 -7.70
N ILE A 64 -17.39 15.56 -7.56
CA ILE A 64 -16.04 15.65 -8.14
C ILE A 64 -16.11 15.62 -9.67
N GLN A 65 -16.84 14.69 -10.27
CA GLN A 65 -17.00 14.66 -11.73
C GLN A 65 -17.68 15.94 -12.25
N LYS A 66 -18.72 16.44 -11.54
CA LYS A 66 -19.35 17.72 -11.87
C LYS A 66 -18.35 18.88 -11.82
N ALA A 67 -17.49 18.93 -10.80
CA ALA A 67 -16.46 19.95 -10.67
C ALA A 67 -15.39 19.85 -11.78
N LEU A 68 -15.00 18.63 -12.19
CA LEU A 68 -14.10 18.42 -13.33
C LEU A 68 -14.72 18.92 -14.64
N ASN A 69 -16.00 18.63 -14.87
CA ASN A 69 -16.74 19.10 -16.05
C ASN A 69 -16.82 20.63 -16.08
N GLU A 70 -17.22 21.28 -14.97
CA GLU A 70 -17.28 22.76 -14.88
C GLU A 70 -15.90 23.43 -15.01
N ALA A 71 -14.84 22.73 -14.65
CA ALA A 71 -13.47 23.20 -14.81
C ALA A 71 -12.91 23.00 -16.23
N GLY A 72 -13.69 22.40 -17.15
CA GLY A 72 -13.28 22.18 -18.54
C GLY A 72 -12.32 21.02 -18.77
N VAL A 73 -12.04 20.21 -17.74
CA VAL A 73 -11.11 19.07 -17.81
C VAL A 73 -11.79 17.71 -17.81
N GLY A 74 -13.11 17.67 -17.55
CA GLY A 74 -13.89 16.44 -17.37
C GLY A 74 -13.98 15.52 -18.59
N ASP A 75 -13.62 15.99 -19.78
CA ASP A 75 -13.52 15.16 -20.98
C ASP A 75 -12.30 14.24 -20.95
N PHE A 76 -11.21 14.66 -20.31
CA PHE A 76 -9.92 13.96 -20.27
C PHE A 76 -9.57 13.42 -18.89
N ILE A 77 -10.13 14.02 -17.83
CA ILE A 77 -9.94 13.62 -16.45
C ILE A 77 -11.25 13.06 -15.91
N LYS A 78 -11.27 11.77 -15.58
CA LYS A 78 -12.47 11.07 -15.10
C LYS A 78 -12.38 10.77 -13.61
N ALA A 79 -13.48 10.97 -12.90
CA ALA A 79 -13.63 10.49 -11.54
C ALA A 79 -14.02 9.01 -11.55
N THR A 80 -13.41 8.21 -10.70
CA THR A 80 -13.67 6.77 -10.54
C THR A 80 -13.63 6.40 -9.06
N VAL A 81 -14.06 5.19 -8.71
CA VAL A 81 -13.99 4.67 -7.34
C VAL A 81 -13.19 3.36 -7.36
N PRO A 82 -11.90 3.38 -6.96
CA PRO A 82 -11.14 2.17 -6.74
C PRO A 82 -11.87 1.29 -5.73
N SER A 83 -12.27 0.10 -6.17
CA SER A 83 -13.01 -0.86 -5.36
C SER A 83 -12.19 -2.12 -5.16
N ASN A 84 -12.16 -2.67 -3.95
CA ASN A 84 -11.60 -4.00 -3.75
C ASN A 84 -12.42 -5.03 -4.54
N ALA A 85 -11.81 -6.15 -4.93
CA ALA A 85 -12.54 -7.26 -5.53
C ALA A 85 -13.59 -7.91 -4.60
N ASP A 86 -13.67 -7.55 -3.31
CA ASP A 86 -14.71 -7.98 -2.37
C ASP A 86 -16.12 -7.41 -2.64
N VAL A 87 -16.25 -6.48 -3.60
CA VAL A 87 -17.53 -5.88 -3.99
C VAL A 87 -18.36 -6.75 -4.92
N TYR A 88 -17.78 -7.82 -5.47
CA TYR A 88 -18.46 -8.79 -6.30
C TYR A 88 -17.99 -10.21 -5.97
N SER A 89 -18.82 -11.19 -6.28
CA SER A 89 -18.48 -12.60 -6.12
C SER A 89 -19.30 -13.47 -7.07
N SER A 90 -18.83 -14.69 -7.29
CA SER A 90 -19.70 -15.75 -7.80
C SER A 90 -20.52 -16.34 -6.64
N PRO A 91 -21.77 -16.76 -6.88
CA PRO A 91 -22.59 -17.35 -5.84
C PRO A 91 -22.03 -18.72 -5.40
N PRO A 92 -22.17 -19.12 -4.12
CA PRO A 92 -21.53 -20.34 -3.61
C PRO A 92 -21.98 -21.64 -4.29
N ASP A 93 -23.21 -21.68 -4.79
CA ASP A 93 -23.79 -22.81 -5.52
C ASP A 93 -23.38 -22.86 -7.01
N ASN A 94 -22.77 -21.78 -7.52
CA ASN A 94 -22.20 -21.72 -8.87
C ASN A 94 -20.92 -20.83 -8.88
N PRO A 95 -19.79 -21.33 -8.32
CA PRO A 95 -18.60 -20.53 -8.07
C PRO A 95 -17.72 -20.38 -9.33
N VAL A 96 -18.30 -19.87 -10.41
CA VAL A 96 -17.63 -19.64 -11.70
C VAL A 96 -17.70 -18.17 -12.12
N PRO A 97 -16.71 -17.64 -12.87
CA PRO A 97 -16.67 -16.22 -13.22
C PRO A 97 -17.93 -15.69 -13.93
N SER A 98 -18.52 -16.44 -14.86
CA SER A 98 -19.71 -16.04 -15.61
C SER A 98 -20.96 -15.83 -14.75
N ALA A 99 -20.97 -16.35 -13.51
CA ALA A 99 -22.02 -16.15 -12.53
C ALA A 99 -21.81 -14.92 -11.62
N GLY A 100 -20.80 -14.11 -11.90
CA GLY A 100 -20.45 -12.94 -11.09
C GLY A 100 -21.61 -11.95 -10.90
N THR A 101 -21.79 -11.51 -9.66
CA THR A 101 -22.70 -10.43 -9.29
C THR A 101 -22.04 -9.52 -8.26
N PHE A 102 -22.44 -8.24 -8.26
CA PHE A 102 -22.14 -7.35 -7.13
C PHE A 102 -22.79 -7.88 -5.85
N ARG A 103 -22.12 -7.63 -4.72
CA ARG A 103 -22.55 -8.06 -3.39
C ARG A 103 -23.91 -7.44 -3.02
N GLN A 104 -24.80 -8.25 -2.44
CA GLN A 104 -26.21 -7.89 -2.29
C GLN A 104 -26.46 -6.69 -1.37
N ASP A 105 -25.66 -6.52 -0.31
CA ASP A 105 -25.73 -5.42 0.66
C ASP A 105 -25.38 -4.05 0.08
N ILE A 106 -24.62 -4.01 -1.02
CA ILE A 106 -24.20 -2.78 -1.72
C ILE A 106 -24.70 -2.70 -3.16
N TYR A 107 -25.55 -3.64 -3.59
CA TYR A 107 -25.95 -3.80 -4.99
C TYR A 107 -26.52 -2.51 -5.59
N GLU A 108 -27.43 -1.84 -4.88
CA GLU A 108 -28.05 -0.60 -5.38
C GLU A 108 -27.04 0.56 -5.48
N GLU A 109 -26.11 0.67 -4.54
CA GLU A 109 -25.07 1.69 -4.57
C GLU A 109 -24.08 1.44 -5.72
N MET A 110 -23.67 0.18 -5.92
CA MET A 110 -22.85 -0.23 -7.05
C MET A 110 -23.55 0.03 -8.38
N ARG A 111 -24.85 -0.28 -8.46
CA ARG A 111 -25.66 0.00 -9.65
C ARG A 111 -25.70 1.50 -9.96
N LEU A 112 -25.84 2.36 -8.96
CA LEU A 112 -25.79 3.81 -9.15
C LEU A 112 -24.42 4.28 -9.65
N ILE A 113 -23.34 3.81 -9.02
CA ILE A 113 -21.97 4.17 -9.39
C ILE A 113 -21.64 3.70 -10.81
N VAL A 114 -21.90 2.44 -11.16
CA VAL A 114 -21.63 1.88 -12.49
C VAL A 114 -22.39 2.67 -13.57
N ASN A 115 -23.68 2.93 -13.37
CA ASN A 115 -24.45 3.73 -14.33
C ASN A 115 -23.89 5.15 -14.49
N PHE A 116 -23.43 5.76 -13.40
CA PHE A 116 -22.83 7.09 -13.42
C PHE A 116 -21.47 7.11 -14.15
N LEU A 117 -20.62 6.12 -13.91
CA LEU A 117 -19.35 5.95 -14.61
C LEU A 117 -19.58 5.78 -16.11
N ALA A 118 -20.52 4.90 -16.50
CA ALA A 118 -20.90 4.70 -17.89
C ALA A 118 -21.38 5.99 -18.57
N HIS A 119 -22.27 6.74 -17.90
CA HIS A 119 -22.78 8.01 -18.43
C HIS A 119 -21.67 9.03 -18.70
N ASN A 120 -20.64 9.06 -17.85
CA ASN A 120 -19.51 9.99 -17.98
C ASN A 120 -18.34 9.43 -18.80
N LYS A 121 -18.47 8.21 -19.36
CA LYS A 121 -17.38 7.48 -20.03
C LYS A 121 -16.14 7.36 -19.13
N ALA A 122 -16.38 7.07 -17.86
CA ALA A 122 -15.35 6.82 -16.86
C ALA A 122 -15.16 5.30 -16.68
N PRO A 123 -13.92 4.85 -16.39
CA PRO A 123 -13.66 3.44 -16.16
C PRO A 123 -14.13 2.99 -14.78
N PHE A 124 -14.42 1.69 -14.64
CA PHE A 124 -14.47 1.03 -13.34
C PHE A 124 -13.05 0.70 -12.89
N THR A 125 -12.68 1.11 -11.68
CA THR A 125 -11.35 0.80 -11.11
C THR A 125 -11.50 -0.29 -10.06
N VAL A 126 -10.75 -1.37 -10.21
CA VAL A 126 -10.75 -2.50 -9.28
C VAL A 126 -9.35 -2.81 -8.78
N ASN A 127 -9.22 -3.15 -7.51
CA ASN A 127 -7.98 -3.64 -6.91
C ASN A 127 -8.08 -5.16 -6.78
N ILE A 128 -7.12 -5.88 -7.37
CA ILE A 128 -7.15 -7.34 -7.46
C ILE A 128 -5.89 -7.89 -6.79
N TYR A 129 -6.09 -8.64 -5.70
CA TYR A 129 -5.02 -9.18 -4.89
C TYR A 129 -5.10 -10.71 -4.75
N PRO A 130 -4.52 -11.49 -5.68
CA PRO A 130 -4.46 -12.95 -5.58
C PRO A 130 -3.87 -13.47 -4.25
N PHE A 131 -2.92 -12.73 -3.68
CA PHE A 131 -2.38 -13.00 -2.35
C PHE A 131 -3.47 -13.14 -1.26
N LEU A 132 -4.50 -12.27 -1.28
CA LEU A 132 -5.55 -12.27 -0.26
C LEU A 132 -6.36 -13.57 -0.28
N SER A 133 -6.45 -14.27 -1.42
CA SER A 133 -7.10 -15.59 -1.48
C SER A 133 -6.38 -16.63 -0.61
N LEU A 134 -5.04 -16.60 -0.57
CA LEU A 134 -4.23 -17.48 0.29
C LEU A 134 -4.24 -17.05 1.75
N TYR A 135 -4.36 -15.75 2.01
CA TYR A 135 -4.44 -15.21 3.35
C TYR A 135 -5.79 -15.51 4.02
N LEU A 136 -6.89 -15.35 3.28
CA LEU A 136 -8.26 -15.51 3.79
C LEU A 136 -8.72 -16.98 3.82
N SER A 137 -8.10 -17.88 3.05
CA SER A 137 -8.48 -19.28 2.99
C SER A 137 -7.27 -20.20 2.90
N SER A 138 -7.07 -21.04 3.92
CA SER A 138 -6.03 -22.07 3.94
C SER A 138 -6.22 -23.16 2.88
N ASP A 139 -7.46 -23.34 2.42
CA ASP A 139 -7.83 -24.37 1.45
C ASP A 139 -7.77 -23.84 0.01
N PHE A 140 -7.47 -22.56 -0.18
CA PHE A 140 -7.34 -21.98 -1.50
C PHE A 140 -6.19 -22.67 -2.27
N PRO A 141 -6.39 -23.07 -3.54
CA PRO A 141 -5.37 -23.79 -4.27
C PRO A 141 -4.13 -22.91 -4.49
N PHE A 142 -3.03 -23.23 -3.81
CA PHE A 142 -1.84 -22.38 -3.75
C PHE A 142 -1.35 -21.93 -5.14
N ASP A 143 -1.20 -22.88 -6.06
CA ASP A 143 -0.71 -22.58 -7.41
C ASP A 143 -1.68 -21.75 -8.27
N TYR A 144 -2.98 -21.75 -7.94
CA TYR A 144 -3.99 -20.95 -8.65
C TYR A 144 -3.90 -19.46 -8.33
N ALA A 145 -3.23 -19.08 -7.23
CA ALA A 145 -2.90 -17.69 -6.95
C ALA A 145 -1.84 -17.10 -7.90
N PHE A 146 -1.18 -17.95 -8.71
CA PHE A 146 -0.12 -17.60 -9.65
C PHE A 146 -0.54 -17.90 -11.10
N PHE A 147 0.25 -17.42 -12.06
CA PHE A 147 -0.05 -17.53 -13.50
C PHE A 147 0.43 -18.83 -14.17
N ASN A 148 0.91 -19.79 -13.39
CA ASN A 148 1.37 -21.11 -13.84
C ASN A 148 0.60 -22.26 -13.15
N GLY A 149 -0.60 -21.98 -12.63
CA GLY A 149 -1.40 -22.92 -11.86
C GLY A 149 -1.83 -24.16 -12.65
N GLN A 150 -1.80 -25.31 -11.97
CA GLN A 150 -2.37 -26.57 -12.49
C GLN A 150 -3.84 -26.76 -12.08
N ASN A 151 -4.28 -26.10 -11.02
CA ASN A 151 -5.68 -26.10 -10.60
C ASN A 151 -6.44 -25.09 -11.45
N THR A 152 -7.51 -25.54 -12.11
CA THR A 152 -8.27 -24.70 -13.04
C THR A 152 -9.74 -24.65 -12.68
N VAL A 153 -10.37 -23.49 -12.84
CA VAL A 153 -11.82 -23.35 -12.83
C VAL A 153 -12.33 -23.48 -14.25
N ASN A 154 -13.26 -24.42 -14.49
CA ASN A 154 -13.94 -24.55 -15.77
C ASN A 154 -15.32 -23.90 -15.69
N ASP A 155 -15.52 -22.87 -16.49
CA ASP A 155 -16.74 -22.12 -16.62
C ASP A 155 -17.31 -22.33 -18.02
N ASN A 156 -18.16 -23.35 -18.17
CA ASN A 156 -18.85 -23.66 -19.43
C ASN A 156 -17.90 -23.82 -20.64
N GLY A 157 -16.72 -24.41 -20.42
CA GLY A 157 -15.69 -24.62 -21.44
C GLY A 157 -14.61 -23.53 -21.48
N VAL A 158 -14.78 -22.42 -20.76
CA VAL A 158 -13.73 -21.44 -20.51
C VAL A 158 -12.91 -21.88 -19.31
N VAL A 159 -11.62 -22.09 -19.50
CA VAL A 159 -10.72 -22.59 -18.45
C VAL A 159 -9.87 -21.44 -17.91
N TYR A 160 -10.05 -21.15 -16.62
CA TYR A 160 -9.22 -20.20 -15.88
C TYR A 160 -8.11 -20.95 -15.15
N THR A 161 -6.87 -20.59 -15.44
CA THR A 161 -5.67 -21.22 -14.84
C THR A 161 -5.08 -20.42 -13.69
N ASN A 162 -5.58 -19.21 -13.45
CA ASN A 162 -5.16 -18.32 -12.38
C ASN A 162 -6.33 -17.48 -11.88
N VAL A 163 -6.29 -17.12 -10.60
CA VAL A 163 -7.36 -16.36 -9.95
C VAL A 163 -7.45 -14.91 -10.42
N PHE A 164 -6.35 -14.31 -10.91
CA PHE A 164 -6.39 -12.94 -11.43
C PHE A 164 -7.36 -12.85 -12.62
N ASP A 165 -7.25 -13.77 -13.58
CA ASP A 165 -8.14 -13.82 -14.75
C ASP A 165 -9.58 -14.14 -14.37
N ALA A 166 -9.77 -15.12 -13.48
CA ALA A 166 -11.11 -15.48 -13.01
C ALA A 166 -11.78 -14.31 -12.27
N ASN A 167 -11.05 -13.64 -11.38
CA ASN A 167 -11.57 -12.52 -10.60
C ASN A 167 -11.94 -11.33 -11.49
N PHE A 168 -11.08 -10.98 -12.45
CA PHE A 168 -11.36 -9.93 -13.42
C PHE A 168 -12.60 -10.27 -14.27
N ASP A 169 -12.74 -11.51 -14.72
CA ASP A 169 -13.90 -11.92 -15.52
C ASP A 169 -15.19 -12.06 -14.68
N THR A 170 -15.09 -12.33 -13.37
CA THR A 170 -16.21 -12.20 -12.43
C THR A 170 -16.73 -10.75 -12.37
N LEU A 171 -15.83 -9.76 -12.36
CA LEU A 171 -16.23 -8.35 -12.45
C LEU A 171 -16.90 -8.05 -13.81
N LEU A 172 -16.35 -8.55 -14.91
CA LEU A 172 -16.96 -8.33 -16.23
C LEU A 172 -18.37 -8.91 -16.32
N ALA A 173 -18.60 -10.11 -15.77
CA ALA A 173 -19.94 -10.69 -15.66
C ALA A 173 -20.87 -9.81 -14.82
N SER A 174 -20.38 -9.30 -13.67
CA SER A 174 -21.14 -8.40 -12.78
C SER A 174 -21.54 -7.09 -13.48
N LEU A 175 -20.61 -6.49 -14.24
CA LEU A 175 -20.87 -5.29 -15.04
C LEU A 175 -21.86 -5.57 -16.19
N LYS A 176 -21.71 -6.72 -16.86
CA LYS A 176 -22.61 -7.17 -17.92
C LYS A 176 -24.03 -7.37 -17.43
N ALA A 177 -24.22 -7.90 -16.21
CA ALA A 177 -25.53 -8.03 -15.60
C ALA A 177 -26.25 -6.68 -15.39
N LEU A 178 -25.49 -5.59 -15.27
CA LEU A 178 -26.00 -4.22 -15.23
C LEU A 178 -26.10 -3.54 -16.61
N GLY A 179 -25.81 -4.25 -17.70
CA GLY A 179 -25.83 -3.73 -19.07
C GLY A 179 -24.55 -3.01 -19.51
N HIS A 180 -23.47 -3.08 -18.72
CA HIS A 180 -22.21 -2.35 -18.95
C HIS A 180 -21.02 -3.27 -19.20
N GLY A 181 -21.22 -4.39 -19.90
CA GLY A 181 -20.18 -5.40 -20.16
C GLY A 181 -18.97 -4.89 -20.95
N ASP A 182 -19.13 -3.80 -21.71
CA ASP A 182 -18.06 -3.16 -22.50
C ASP A 182 -17.38 -2.01 -21.75
N MET A 183 -17.77 -1.74 -20.49
CA MET A 183 -17.15 -0.70 -19.68
C MET A 183 -15.65 -0.93 -19.54
N GLU A 184 -14.86 0.13 -19.72
CA GLU A 184 -13.42 0.11 -19.48
C GLU A 184 -13.14 -0.21 -18.02
N VAL A 185 -12.17 -1.12 -17.80
CA VAL A 185 -11.76 -1.54 -16.45
C VAL A 185 -10.28 -1.27 -16.30
N ILE A 186 -9.93 -0.63 -15.18
CA ILE A 186 -8.55 -0.43 -14.74
C ILE A 186 -8.32 -1.32 -13.52
N VAL A 187 -7.22 -2.06 -13.52
CA VAL A 187 -6.71 -2.68 -12.29
C VAL A 187 -5.90 -1.63 -11.55
N GLY A 188 -6.53 -0.98 -10.57
CA GLY A 188 -5.97 0.15 -9.81
C GLY A 188 -4.83 -0.25 -8.88
N GLU A 189 -4.86 -1.48 -8.38
CA GLU A 189 -3.80 -2.05 -7.57
C GLU A 189 -3.72 -3.57 -7.82
N VAL A 190 -2.50 -4.08 -7.98
CA VAL A 190 -2.18 -5.51 -7.97
C VAL A 190 -0.74 -5.70 -7.53
N GLY A 191 -0.49 -6.69 -6.69
CA GLY A 191 0.86 -6.95 -6.21
C GLY A 191 0.95 -8.22 -5.38
N TRP A 192 2.10 -8.39 -4.74
CA TRP A 192 2.35 -9.47 -3.79
C TRP A 192 3.29 -8.98 -2.68
N PRO A 193 2.90 -9.08 -1.39
CA PRO A 193 3.74 -8.62 -0.29
C PRO A 193 4.91 -9.58 -0.04
N THR A 194 6.03 -9.08 0.46
CA THR A 194 7.24 -9.90 0.63
C THR A 194 7.56 -10.26 2.08
N ASP A 195 6.72 -9.85 3.03
CA ASP A 195 6.86 -10.18 4.44
C ASP A 195 5.52 -9.97 5.17
N GLY A 196 5.44 -10.32 6.46
CA GLY A 196 4.25 -10.10 7.30
C GLY A 196 3.19 -11.21 7.24
N ASP A 197 3.42 -12.27 6.47
CA ASP A 197 2.61 -13.51 6.41
C ASP A 197 3.44 -14.66 5.83
N LYS A 198 3.09 -15.92 6.14
CA LYS A 198 3.78 -17.12 5.63
C LYS A 198 3.86 -17.18 4.10
N ASN A 199 2.86 -16.64 3.38
CA ASN A 199 2.81 -16.59 1.92
C ASN A 199 3.32 -15.26 1.35
N ALA A 200 3.52 -14.25 2.21
CA ALA A 200 4.14 -12.99 1.86
C ALA A 200 5.66 -13.11 1.98
N ASN A 201 6.32 -13.48 0.89
CA ASN A 201 7.77 -13.68 0.88
C ASN A 201 8.35 -13.36 -0.50
N VAL A 202 9.65 -13.05 -0.53
CA VAL A 202 10.38 -12.70 -1.76
C VAL A 202 10.22 -13.75 -2.87
N PRO A 203 10.37 -15.07 -2.60
CA PRO A 203 10.16 -16.09 -3.64
C PRO A 203 8.78 -16.07 -4.28
N ASN A 204 7.71 -15.92 -3.49
CA ASN A 204 6.34 -15.86 -4.01
C ASN A 204 6.09 -14.55 -4.77
N ALA A 205 6.61 -13.42 -4.30
CA ALA A 205 6.53 -12.17 -5.04
C ALA A 205 7.23 -12.28 -6.41
N GLU A 206 8.46 -12.81 -6.47
CA GLU A 206 9.18 -13.04 -7.73
C GLU A 206 8.35 -13.95 -8.66
N ARG A 207 7.79 -15.05 -8.14
CA ARG A 207 6.92 -15.95 -8.90
C ARG A 207 5.68 -15.24 -9.46
N PHE A 208 5.04 -14.39 -8.66
CA PHE A 208 3.86 -13.63 -9.05
C PHE A 208 4.16 -12.67 -10.20
N TYR A 209 5.20 -11.83 -10.04
CA TYR A 209 5.58 -10.85 -11.06
C TYR A 209 6.14 -11.51 -12.33
N ALA A 210 6.86 -12.63 -12.22
CA ALA A 210 7.31 -13.42 -13.37
C ALA A 210 6.15 -14.01 -14.19
N GLY A 211 4.97 -14.16 -13.60
CA GLY A 211 3.75 -14.56 -14.29
C GLY A 211 2.94 -13.39 -14.86
N LEU A 212 2.77 -12.33 -14.06
CA LEU A 212 1.96 -11.16 -14.41
C LEU A 212 2.60 -10.34 -15.55
N LEU A 213 3.88 -9.98 -15.42
CA LEU A 213 4.51 -9.02 -16.33
C LEU A 213 4.56 -9.50 -17.79
N PRO A 214 4.91 -10.77 -18.10
CA PRO A 214 4.87 -11.25 -19.48
C PRO A 214 3.46 -11.32 -20.06
N LYS A 215 2.45 -11.60 -19.23
CA LYS A 215 1.05 -11.58 -19.66
C LYS A 215 0.62 -10.17 -20.08
N LEU A 216 1.00 -9.16 -19.29
CA LEU A 216 0.71 -7.75 -19.60
C LEU A 216 1.46 -7.29 -20.86
N ALA A 217 2.75 -7.59 -20.97
CA ALA A 217 3.56 -7.23 -22.15
C ALA A 217 3.04 -7.87 -23.44
N ALA A 218 2.55 -9.10 -23.37
CA ALA A 218 1.94 -9.80 -24.49
C ALA A 218 0.52 -9.32 -24.82
N ASN A 219 -0.05 -8.37 -24.07
CA ASN A 219 -1.45 -7.92 -24.18
C ASN A 219 -2.42 -9.11 -24.23
N ARG A 220 -2.20 -10.13 -23.39
CA ARG A 220 -2.98 -11.37 -23.46
C ARG A 220 -4.43 -11.14 -23.01
N GLY A 221 -4.66 -10.19 -22.10
CA GLY A 221 -5.96 -9.97 -21.47
C GLY A 221 -6.45 -11.20 -20.71
N THR A 222 -7.74 -11.28 -20.46
CA THR A 222 -8.42 -12.44 -19.83
C THR A 222 -9.18 -13.26 -20.87
N PRO A 223 -9.69 -14.46 -20.53
CA PRO A 223 -10.53 -15.23 -21.45
C PRO A 223 -11.76 -14.47 -21.98
N MET A 224 -12.47 -13.69 -21.15
CA MET A 224 -13.62 -12.90 -21.60
C MET A 224 -13.24 -11.56 -22.23
N ARG A 225 -12.06 -11.01 -21.90
CA ARG A 225 -11.54 -9.76 -22.48
C ARG A 225 -10.08 -9.88 -22.89
N PRO A 226 -9.80 -10.49 -24.06
CA PRO A 226 -8.46 -10.53 -24.62
C PRO A 226 -7.97 -9.12 -24.97
N GLY A 227 -6.67 -8.88 -24.83
CA GLY A 227 -6.04 -7.61 -25.21
C GLY A 227 -5.43 -6.84 -24.03
N TYR A 228 -5.28 -5.53 -24.25
CA TYR A 228 -4.69 -4.62 -23.28
C TYR A 228 -5.59 -4.44 -22.05
N ILE A 229 -4.97 -4.44 -20.87
CA ILE A 229 -5.60 -4.07 -19.59
C ILE A 229 -4.69 -3.02 -18.96
N GLU A 230 -5.25 -1.87 -18.56
CA GLU A 230 -4.49 -0.88 -17.79
C GLU A 230 -4.33 -1.39 -16.34
N VAL A 231 -3.09 -1.55 -15.89
CA VAL A 231 -2.75 -2.15 -14.60
C VAL A 231 -1.73 -1.29 -13.87
N TYR A 232 -1.97 -1.02 -12.59
CA TYR A 232 -1.05 -0.32 -11.69
C TYR A 232 -0.53 -1.30 -10.63
N LEU A 233 0.79 -1.45 -10.56
CA LEU A 233 1.43 -2.34 -9.58
C LEU A 233 1.43 -1.68 -8.20
N PHE A 234 1.13 -2.46 -7.17
CA PHE A 234 1.09 -2.02 -5.78
C PHE A 234 2.14 -2.79 -4.94
N GLY A 235 3.04 -2.15 -4.20
CA GLY A 235 3.38 -0.72 -4.10
C GLY A 235 4.77 -0.43 -4.67
N PHE A 236 5.14 0.85 -4.76
CA PHE A 236 6.49 1.21 -5.21
C PHE A 236 7.54 0.91 -4.13
N ILE A 237 7.33 1.42 -2.91
CA ILE A 237 8.19 1.19 -1.74
C ILE A 237 7.40 0.49 -0.63
N ASP A 238 8.11 -0.16 0.29
CA ASP A 238 7.53 -0.55 1.58
C ASP A 238 7.17 0.69 2.39
N GLU A 239 6.01 0.65 3.06
CA GLU A 239 5.41 1.79 3.77
C GLU A 239 5.26 1.45 5.25
N ASP A 240 6.32 1.68 6.03
CA ASP A 240 6.42 1.31 7.45
C ASP A 240 5.41 2.04 8.38
N ALA A 241 4.84 3.15 7.91
CA ALA A 241 3.77 3.88 8.59
C ALA A 241 2.35 3.45 8.18
N LYS A 242 2.20 2.52 7.23
CA LYS A 242 0.89 2.05 6.76
C LYS A 242 0.14 1.32 7.87
N SER A 243 -1.17 1.49 7.89
CA SER A 243 -2.06 0.79 8.83
C SER A 243 -1.99 -0.72 8.59
N ILE A 244 -1.85 -1.48 9.67
CA ILE A 244 -1.79 -2.95 9.66
C ILE A 244 -3.14 -3.60 9.96
N ALA A 245 -4.23 -2.83 9.99
CA ALA A 245 -5.55 -3.35 10.32
C ALA A 245 -5.99 -4.56 9.45
N PRO A 246 -5.69 -4.62 8.14
CA PRO A 246 -5.89 -5.83 7.34
C PRO A 246 -4.94 -7.00 7.68
N GLY A 247 -3.73 -6.71 8.12
CA GLY A 247 -2.70 -7.68 8.49
C GLY A 247 -1.28 -7.09 8.47
N ASN A 248 -0.33 -7.82 9.04
CA ASN A 248 1.07 -7.38 9.12
C ASN A 248 1.73 -7.20 7.74
N PHE A 249 1.24 -7.91 6.70
CA PHE A 249 1.74 -7.81 5.33
C PHE A 249 1.54 -6.43 4.69
N GLU A 250 0.68 -5.58 5.25
CA GLU A 250 0.33 -4.27 4.67
C GLU A 250 1.52 -3.31 4.51
N ARG A 251 2.59 -3.50 5.27
CA ARG A 251 3.79 -2.65 5.18
C ARG A 251 4.82 -3.16 4.15
N HIS A 252 4.55 -4.30 3.50
CA HIS A 252 5.54 -5.06 2.74
C HIS A 252 5.21 -5.26 1.25
N TRP A 253 4.30 -4.44 0.71
CA TRP A 253 3.86 -4.51 -0.69
C TRP A 253 4.86 -3.93 -1.69
N GLY A 254 5.89 -3.20 -1.22
CA GLY A 254 6.86 -2.56 -2.08
C GLY A 254 7.58 -3.54 -2.99
N ILE A 255 7.78 -3.16 -4.24
CA ILE A 255 8.78 -3.79 -5.13
C ILE A 255 10.19 -3.36 -4.71
N PHE A 256 10.31 -2.15 -4.14
CA PHE A 256 11.50 -1.63 -3.50
C PHE A 256 11.31 -1.58 -1.98
N LYS A 257 12.42 -1.61 -1.24
CA LYS A 257 12.45 -1.34 0.21
C LYS A 257 12.22 0.16 0.47
N TYR A 258 12.11 0.53 1.74
CA TYR A 258 12.03 1.93 2.21
C TYR A 258 13.15 2.84 1.67
N ASP A 259 14.33 2.27 1.37
CA ASP A 259 15.51 2.97 0.86
C ASP A 259 15.61 2.99 -0.67
N GLY A 260 14.58 2.52 -1.37
CA GLY A 260 14.57 2.45 -2.82
C GLY A 260 15.51 1.39 -3.39
N GLN A 261 16.05 0.47 -2.59
CA GLN A 261 16.76 -0.71 -3.09
C GLN A 261 15.75 -1.80 -3.51
N PRO A 262 16.01 -2.52 -4.61
CA PRO A 262 15.10 -3.54 -5.09
C PRO A 262 15.04 -4.75 -4.15
N LYS A 263 13.85 -5.34 -3.99
CA LYS A 263 13.66 -6.50 -3.11
C LYS A 263 13.88 -7.84 -3.82
N PHE A 264 13.64 -7.86 -5.12
CA PHE A 264 13.83 -9.03 -5.99
C PHE A 264 14.09 -8.60 -7.44
N PRO A 265 14.69 -9.46 -8.28
CA PRO A 265 14.76 -9.23 -9.72
C PRO A 265 13.36 -9.23 -10.33
N ALA A 266 13.06 -8.25 -11.18
CA ALA A 266 11.79 -8.16 -11.90
C ALA A 266 12.00 -7.53 -13.27
N ASP A 267 11.33 -8.08 -14.28
CA ASP A 267 11.40 -7.57 -15.65
C ASP A 267 10.16 -6.75 -15.99
N LEU A 268 10.22 -5.44 -15.74
CA LEU A 268 9.08 -4.56 -15.99
C LEU A 268 8.71 -4.45 -17.48
N SER A 269 9.58 -4.86 -18.41
CA SER A 269 9.20 -4.95 -19.83
C SER A 269 8.32 -6.18 -20.12
N GLY A 270 8.33 -7.19 -19.24
CA GLY A 270 7.65 -8.47 -19.43
C GLY A 270 8.25 -9.35 -20.53
N GLU A 271 9.46 -9.07 -21.00
CA GLU A 271 10.13 -9.84 -22.06
C GLU A 271 10.80 -11.13 -21.54
N GLY A 272 10.76 -11.39 -20.23
CA GLY A 272 11.29 -12.59 -19.60
C GLY A 272 12.79 -12.50 -19.27
N GLN A 273 13.34 -11.30 -19.19
CA GLN A 273 14.74 -11.06 -18.86
C GLN A 273 14.94 -11.06 -17.33
N LYS A 274 15.78 -11.94 -16.78
CA LYS A 274 16.13 -11.85 -15.34
C LYS A 274 17.07 -10.66 -15.08
N LYS A 275 16.50 -9.46 -14.95
CA LYS A 275 17.23 -8.22 -14.68
C LYS A 275 16.89 -7.67 -13.29
N ALA A 276 17.92 -7.25 -12.56
CA ALA A 276 17.72 -6.50 -11.33
C ALA A 276 17.17 -5.10 -11.66
N LEU A 277 16.20 -4.65 -10.88
CA LEU A 277 15.72 -3.27 -10.97
C LEU A 277 16.83 -2.30 -10.53
N THR A 278 16.78 -1.08 -11.05
CA THR A 278 17.75 -0.04 -10.65
C THR A 278 17.36 0.54 -9.31
N GLY A 279 18.19 0.34 -8.30
CA GLY A 279 17.99 0.92 -6.97
C GLY A 279 18.35 2.41 -6.92
N ALA A 280 17.81 3.09 -5.90
CA ALA A 280 18.17 4.47 -5.59
C ALA A 280 19.70 4.62 -5.39
N GLN A 281 20.25 5.74 -5.85
CA GLN A 281 21.68 6.04 -5.78
C GLN A 281 21.97 7.02 -4.65
N ASN A 282 23.18 6.95 -4.10
CA ASN A 282 23.67 7.86 -3.05
C ASN A 282 22.79 7.91 -1.78
N VAL A 283 22.11 6.80 -1.46
CA VAL A 283 21.33 6.68 -0.21
C VAL A 283 22.28 6.85 0.97
N GLN A 284 22.03 7.86 1.80
CA GLN A 284 22.77 8.07 3.03
C GLN A 284 22.04 7.34 4.15
N TYR A 285 22.72 6.42 4.81
CA TYR A 285 22.18 5.73 5.99
C TYR A 285 22.67 6.43 7.25
N LEU A 286 21.94 6.23 8.35
CA LEU A 286 22.47 6.52 9.69
C LEU A 286 23.71 5.66 9.98
N GLN A 287 24.37 5.92 11.12
CA GLN A 287 25.58 5.19 11.48
C GLN A 287 25.29 3.68 11.61
N SER A 288 26.29 2.84 11.30
CA SER A 288 26.18 1.39 11.44
C SER A 288 26.21 0.95 12.90
N GLN A 289 25.10 1.20 13.58
CA GLN A 289 24.85 0.82 14.97
C GLN A 289 23.39 0.39 15.13
N TRP A 290 23.18 -0.52 16.07
CA TRP A 290 21.89 -1.13 16.36
C TRP A 290 21.61 -1.08 17.86
N CYS A 291 20.33 -1.14 18.22
CA CYS A 291 19.91 -1.35 19.59
C CYS A 291 19.58 -2.83 19.80
N MET A 292 20.12 -3.44 20.85
CA MET A 292 19.84 -4.85 21.18
C MET A 292 19.51 -5.02 22.66
N LEU A 293 18.84 -6.11 23.01
CA LEU A 293 18.65 -6.50 24.41
C LEU A 293 20.03 -6.71 25.06
N ASN A 294 20.26 -6.08 26.19
CA ASN A 294 21.47 -6.20 26.98
C ASN A 294 21.53 -7.59 27.61
N PRO A 295 22.50 -8.45 27.27
CA PRO A 295 22.59 -9.80 27.84
C PRO A 295 22.72 -9.81 29.36
N ASN A 296 23.26 -8.74 29.96
CA ASN A 296 23.40 -8.60 31.41
C ASN A 296 22.09 -8.19 32.10
N ALA A 297 21.07 -7.74 31.33
CA ALA A 297 19.75 -7.37 31.82
C ALA A 297 18.74 -8.54 31.81
N ILE A 298 19.10 -9.69 31.21
CA ILE A 298 18.22 -10.87 31.08
C ILE A 298 17.78 -11.42 32.46
N SER A 299 18.64 -11.33 33.48
CA SER A 299 18.27 -11.73 34.84
C SER A 299 17.25 -10.78 35.49
N PHE A 300 17.25 -9.51 35.12
CA PHE A 300 16.27 -8.51 35.58
C PHE A 300 14.92 -8.69 34.87
N SER A 301 14.92 -8.95 33.56
CA SER A 301 13.69 -9.16 32.77
C SER A 301 12.92 -10.41 33.17
N ASN A 302 13.58 -11.52 33.53
CA ASN A 302 12.91 -12.77 33.90
C ASN A 302 12.10 -12.71 35.21
N SER A 303 12.17 -11.59 35.94
CA SER A 303 11.48 -11.39 37.22
C SER A 303 10.28 -10.43 37.14
N THR A 304 10.09 -9.76 36.00
CA THR A 304 9.06 -8.73 35.81
C THR A 304 8.47 -8.78 34.39
N ASN A 305 7.21 -8.35 34.20
CA ASN A 305 6.63 -8.18 32.85
C ASN A 305 7.26 -7.03 32.03
N GLN A 306 8.34 -6.42 32.53
CA GLN A 306 8.95 -5.20 32.02
C GLN A 306 9.47 -5.35 30.58
N LEU A 307 10.01 -6.51 30.21
CA LEU A 307 10.50 -6.75 28.85
C LEU A 307 9.36 -6.73 27.83
N GLY A 308 8.25 -7.39 28.15
CA GLY A 308 7.05 -7.39 27.30
C GLY A 308 6.49 -5.98 27.11
N ASP A 309 6.44 -5.18 28.18
CA ASP A 309 5.96 -3.80 28.13
C ASP A 309 6.87 -2.91 27.26
N ASN A 310 8.19 -3.05 27.39
CA ASN A 310 9.16 -2.30 26.58
C ASN A 310 9.14 -2.72 25.10
N VAL A 311 8.96 -4.02 24.81
CA VAL A 311 8.77 -4.51 23.43
C VAL A 311 7.47 -3.95 22.85
N ASN A 312 6.37 -3.99 23.60
CA ASN A 312 5.10 -3.42 23.16
C ASN A 312 5.19 -1.90 22.93
N TYR A 313 5.88 -1.17 23.80
CA TYR A 313 6.17 0.25 23.61
C TYR A 313 6.94 0.48 22.30
N ALA A 314 8.05 -0.24 22.09
CA ALA A 314 8.85 -0.13 20.87
C ALA A 314 8.01 -0.37 19.62
N CYS A 315 7.20 -1.43 19.59
CA CYS A 315 6.35 -1.80 18.46
C CYS A 315 5.10 -0.92 18.29
N THR A 316 4.71 -0.15 19.30
CA THR A 316 3.66 0.87 19.17
C THR A 316 4.15 2.08 18.36
N PHE A 317 5.45 2.39 18.45
CA PHE A 317 6.05 3.57 17.84
C PHE A 317 7.03 3.25 16.71
N SER A 318 7.06 2.01 16.24
CA SER A 318 7.90 1.55 15.13
C SER A 318 7.30 0.31 14.44
N ASP A 319 7.94 -0.16 13.37
CA ASP A 319 7.43 -1.31 12.61
C ASP A 319 8.02 -2.65 13.06
N CYS A 320 7.26 -3.41 13.85
CA CYS A 320 7.61 -4.77 14.26
C CYS A 320 6.91 -5.88 13.46
N THR A 321 6.25 -5.56 12.34
CA THR A 321 5.41 -6.52 11.61
C THR A 321 6.16 -7.77 11.13
N ALA A 322 7.47 -7.66 10.88
CA ALA A 322 8.35 -8.78 10.51
C ALA A 322 8.52 -9.83 11.61
N LEU A 323 8.18 -9.53 12.87
CA LEU A 323 8.17 -10.50 13.98
C LEU A 323 6.97 -11.45 13.95
N GLY A 324 5.98 -11.19 13.08
CA GLY A 324 4.79 -12.02 12.96
C GLY A 324 5.10 -13.48 12.58
N TYR A 325 4.21 -14.39 12.94
CA TYR A 325 4.33 -15.79 12.52
C TYR A 325 4.41 -15.91 10.99
N GLY A 326 5.35 -16.71 10.49
CA GLY A 326 5.57 -16.90 9.05
C GLY A 326 6.29 -15.75 8.34
N SER A 327 6.62 -14.67 9.06
CA SER A 327 7.38 -13.52 8.55
C SER A 327 8.90 -13.76 8.62
N SER A 328 9.70 -12.87 8.04
CA SER A 328 11.16 -13.01 7.92
C SER A 328 11.87 -13.12 9.27
N CYS A 329 11.37 -12.45 10.30
CA CYS A 329 11.88 -12.46 11.67
C CYS A 329 10.99 -13.26 12.65
N GLY A 330 10.00 -14.02 12.17
CA GLY A 330 9.04 -14.73 13.02
C GLY A 330 9.59 -15.92 13.82
N ASN A 331 10.83 -16.34 13.56
CA ASN A 331 11.49 -17.48 14.22
C ASN A 331 12.62 -17.05 15.18
N LEU A 332 12.70 -15.76 15.54
CA LEU A 332 13.67 -15.29 16.52
C LEU A 332 13.34 -15.84 17.92
N ASP A 333 14.40 -16.09 18.70
CA ASP A 333 14.27 -16.35 20.13
C ASP A 333 13.86 -15.06 20.87
N GLU A 334 13.56 -15.17 22.17
CA GLU A 334 13.15 -14.03 23.00
C GLU A 334 14.13 -12.85 22.92
N VAL A 335 15.43 -13.15 22.94
CA VAL A 335 16.50 -12.14 22.82
C VAL A 335 16.47 -11.45 21.47
N GLY A 336 16.31 -12.21 20.39
CA GLY A 336 16.19 -11.69 19.03
C GLY A 336 14.94 -10.84 18.85
N ASN A 337 13.79 -11.30 19.34
CA ASN A 337 12.52 -10.56 19.27
C ASN A 337 12.62 -9.19 19.96
N ALA A 338 13.12 -9.17 21.19
CA ALA A 338 13.32 -7.92 21.93
C ALA A 338 14.32 -7.00 21.22
N SER A 339 15.44 -7.55 20.77
CA SER A 339 16.46 -6.78 20.05
C SER A 339 15.92 -6.18 18.76
N TYR A 340 15.06 -6.91 18.03
CA TYR A 340 14.47 -6.40 16.79
C TYR A 340 13.55 -5.23 17.08
N ALA A 341 12.62 -5.39 18.04
CA ALA A 341 11.71 -4.33 18.46
C ALA A 341 12.48 -3.07 18.91
N PHE A 342 13.49 -3.24 19.77
CA PHE A 342 14.33 -2.14 20.23
C PHE A 342 15.09 -1.46 19.10
N ASN A 343 15.64 -2.24 18.15
CA ASN A 343 16.29 -1.67 16.98
C ASN A 343 15.31 -0.88 16.11
N MET A 344 14.12 -1.42 15.82
CA MET A 344 13.14 -0.72 15.00
C MET A 344 12.79 0.65 15.59
N TYR A 345 12.55 0.72 16.90
CA TYR A 345 12.31 1.98 17.59
C TYR A 345 13.54 2.90 17.56
N PHE A 346 14.72 2.39 17.90
CA PHE A 346 15.97 3.16 17.91
C PHE A 346 16.25 3.83 16.55
N GLN A 347 16.02 3.10 15.45
CA GLN A 347 16.28 3.62 14.11
C GLN A 347 15.27 4.72 13.72
N VAL A 348 13.97 4.56 13.99
CA VAL A 348 12.97 5.62 13.70
C VAL A 348 13.12 6.84 14.61
N GLN A 349 13.78 6.68 15.77
CA GLN A 349 14.16 7.78 16.66
C GLN A 349 15.50 8.45 16.29
N ASN A 350 16.03 8.20 15.08
CA ASN A 350 17.30 8.75 14.59
C ASN A 350 18.52 8.36 15.44
N GLN A 351 18.54 7.14 15.98
CA GLN A 351 19.65 6.60 16.75
C GLN A 351 20.04 7.43 18.00
N LYS A 352 19.09 8.16 18.58
CA LYS A 352 19.30 8.86 19.87
C LYS A 352 19.67 7.84 20.94
N ALA A 353 20.69 8.14 21.75
CA ALA A 353 21.19 7.21 22.75
C ALA A 353 20.09 6.82 23.77
N GLU A 354 19.23 7.78 24.12
CA GLU A 354 18.11 7.59 25.04
C GLU A 354 17.01 6.68 24.46
N ALA A 355 16.93 6.57 23.13
CA ALA A 355 16.02 5.66 22.45
C ALA A 355 16.49 4.20 22.48
N CYS A 356 17.69 3.93 23.04
CA CYS A 356 18.22 2.59 23.28
C CYS A 356 18.54 2.36 24.77
N ASP A 357 17.66 2.85 25.67
CA ASP A 357 17.76 2.59 27.10
C ASP A 357 16.79 1.48 27.53
N PHE A 358 15.49 1.64 27.22
CA PHE A 358 14.42 0.71 27.59
C PHE A 358 14.48 0.29 29.07
N GLU A 359 14.63 1.28 29.97
CA GLU A 359 14.75 1.08 31.41
C GLU A 359 15.99 0.24 31.79
N GLY A 360 17.09 0.45 31.06
CA GLY A 360 18.35 -0.28 31.20
C GLY A 360 18.36 -1.69 30.57
N LEU A 361 17.29 -2.10 29.91
CA LEU A 361 17.19 -3.41 29.26
C LEU A 361 17.96 -3.49 27.94
N ALA A 362 18.25 -2.36 27.30
CA ALA A 362 18.90 -2.35 25.99
C ALA A 362 20.32 -1.77 26.03
N MET A 363 21.06 -2.03 24.95
CA MET A 363 22.39 -1.44 24.72
C MET A 363 22.63 -1.23 23.23
N ILE A 364 23.40 -0.18 22.92
CA ILE A 364 23.89 0.07 21.56
C ILE A 364 25.03 -0.88 21.23
N THR A 365 25.04 -1.41 20.02
CA THR A 365 26.11 -2.23 19.46
C THR A 365 26.48 -1.77 18.05
N THR A 366 27.76 -1.83 17.70
CA THR A 366 28.25 -1.62 16.33
C THR A 366 28.43 -2.95 15.58
N ARG A 367 28.18 -4.08 16.25
CA ARG A 367 28.18 -5.40 15.62
C ARG A 367 26.82 -5.62 14.96
N ASN A 368 26.81 -5.95 13.67
CA ASN A 368 25.58 -6.33 12.96
C ASN A 368 24.94 -7.55 13.65
N ILE A 369 23.67 -7.41 14.04
CA ILE A 369 22.86 -8.41 14.75
C ILE A 369 21.79 -9.05 13.86
N SER A 370 21.76 -8.73 12.57
CA SER A 370 20.90 -9.39 11.57
C SER A 370 21.23 -10.88 11.44
N ARG A 371 20.23 -11.71 11.09
CA ARG A 371 20.38 -13.17 10.97
C ARG A 371 19.60 -13.69 9.77
N ASP A 372 20.20 -14.57 8.97
CA ASP A 372 19.57 -15.24 7.82
C ASP A 372 18.69 -14.30 6.97
N GLN A 373 17.38 -14.55 6.93
CA GLN A 373 16.38 -13.73 6.23
C GLN A 373 15.85 -12.54 7.04
N CYS A 374 16.16 -12.45 8.33
CA CYS A 374 15.76 -11.38 9.23
C CYS A 374 16.81 -10.26 9.27
N ASN A 375 16.51 -9.18 8.53
CA ASN A 375 17.35 -8.00 8.48
C ASN A 375 16.98 -6.99 9.58
N PHE A 376 17.94 -6.58 10.39
CA PHE A 376 17.78 -5.48 11.35
C PHE A 376 18.20 -4.18 10.64
N PRO A 377 17.23 -3.34 10.20
CA PRO A 377 17.54 -2.23 9.31
C PRO A 377 18.32 -1.12 10.02
N ILE A 378 18.99 -0.30 9.21
CA ILE A 378 19.51 1.01 9.58
C ILE A 378 18.70 2.03 8.79
N GLN A 379 18.07 3.00 9.46
CA GLN A 379 17.25 3.98 8.76
C GLN A 379 18.07 4.93 7.87
N ILE A 380 17.40 5.54 6.90
CA ILE A 380 18.00 6.57 6.03
C ILE A 380 18.34 7.79 6.90
N GLY A 381 19.53 8.33 6.73
CA GLY A 381 19.98 9.53 7.43
C GLY A 381 19.51 10.82 6.75
N ASP A 382 19.45 11.90 7.52
CA ASP A 382 19.16 13.23 6.97
C ASP A 382 20.32 13.65 6.04
N PRO A 383 20.08 14.02 4.77
CA PRO A 383 21.11 14.52 3.87
C PRO A 383 21.84 15.77 4.39
N THR A 384 21.31 16.48 5.39
CA THR A 384 21.94 17.66 6.01
C THR A 384 22.94 17.33 7.13
N SER A 385 23.07 16.05 7.53
CA SER A 385 24.05 15.62 8.53
C SER A 385 25.48 15.45 7.99
N GLY A 386 25.66 15.57 6.67
CA GLY A 386 26.96 15.87 6.07
C GLY A 386 27.33 17.32 6.39
N HIS A 387 28.40 17.53 7.16
CA HIS A 387 28.93 18.84 7.53
C HIS A 387 29.05 19.84 6.36
N CYS A 388 27.98 20.55 6.03
CA CYS A 388 28.04 21.84 5.37
C CYS A 388 28.39 22.86 6.45
N MET A 389 29.68 23.10 6.67
CA MET A 389 30.16 24.28 7.39
C MET A 389 29.79 25.54 6.59
N TYR A 390 28.54 25.98 6.68
CA TYR A 390 28.21 27.36 6.40
C TYR A 390 28.61 28.17 7.62
N GLY A 391 29.79 28.81 7.54
CA GLY A 391 30.25 29.79 8.50
C GLY A 391 29.31 30.99 8.52
N SER A 392 28.30 30.95 9.39
CA SER A 392 27.45 32.09 9.67
C SER A 392 28.10 32.94 10.77
N SER A 393 28.88 33.93 10.36
CA SER A 393 29.33 35.01 11.25
C SER A 393 28.15 35.93 11.54
N VAL A 394 27.34 35.60 12.55
CA VAL A 394 26.31 36.52 13.05
C VAL A 394 26.96 37.45 14.06
N ARG A 395 27.31 38.66 13.63
CA ARG A 395 27.66 39.77 14.53
C ARG A 395 26.39 40.23 15.25
N PHE A 396 26.34 40.05 16.57
CA PHE A 396 25.33 40.68 17.42
C PHE A 396 25.57 42.20 17.45
N GLY A 397 24.67 42.96 16.85
CA GLY A 397 24.56 44.41 17.05
C GLY A 397 23.68 44.70 18.26
N LEU A 398 24.27 45.19 19.34
CA LEU A 398 23.57 45.76 20.49
C LEU A 398 22.85 47.05 20.07
N VAL A 399 21.53 47.11 20.25
CA VAL A 399 20.76 48.36 20.18
C VAL A 399 20.28 48.67 21.60
N SER A 400 20.92 49.66 22.23
CA SER A 400 20.49 50.24 23.50
C SER A 400 19.29 51.17 23.27
N MET A 401 18.16 50.88 23.94
CA MET A 401 17.02 51.78 24.01
C MET A 401 17.28 52.85 25.08
N LEU A 402 17.44 54.11 24.66
CA LEU A 402 17.41 55.27 25.55
C LEU A 402 15.94 55.67 25.82
N LEU A 403 15.55 55.64 27.09
CA LEU A 403 14.34 56.26 27.61
C LEU A 403 14.55 57.77 27.74
N LEU A 404 13.70 58.57 27.07
CA LEU A 404 13.58 60.00 27.31
C LEU A 404 12.19 60.30 27.89
N PHE A 405 12.22 60.74 29.14
CA PHE A 405 11.12 61.38 29.86
C PHE A 405 10.75 62.71 29.19
N MET A 406 9.45 62.97 29.02
CA MET A 406 8.92 64.34 29.05
C MET A 406 7.70 64.37 29.97
N GLY A 407 7.81 65.17 31.02
CA GLY A 407 6.69 65.68 31.79
C GLY A 407 6.65 67.19 31.63
N LEU A 408 5.41 67.70 31.50
CA LEU A 408 4.95 69.09 31.33
C LEU A 408 5.08 69.69 29.93
#